data_AF-A0A1G2CVZ8-F1
#
_entry.id   AF-A0A1G2CVZ8-F1
#
_cell.length_a   1.000
_cell.length_b   1.000
_cell.length_c   1.000
_cell.angle_alpha   90.00
_cell.angle_beta   90.00
_cell.angle_gamma   90.00
#
_symmetry.space_group_name_H-M   'P 1'
#
loop_
_entity.id
_entity.type
_entity.pdbx_description
1 polymer ?
#
loop_
_entity_poly.entity_id
_entity_poly.type
_entity_poly.pdbx_seq_one_letter_code
_entity_poly.pdbx_strand_id
1 'polypeptide(L)'
;MNNSTLSSEGNFRHLINERIAHFWGYGELDSDVWFVGMEEGCDGSIPKLIKRFEATSNGEVFDICDDMGGDADHMAWFTDGAPTQATYRKLIYLLRYFQTSKEPSLEDIREYQINHFGRKNNDHALLELMPLPARSLHAKDWVYASSGIEGLSSRREYLKMYKPERIKRLRELIQKHKPKVVICYSMVYLEDWREITDAPFHETIPKKLYVAKDDHTVYAVVPHSVAHGVSNNDWKQIAEKIMEATTRR
;
A
#
# COMPACT_ATOMS: atom_id res chain seq x y z
N MET A 1 9.30 -9.86 -34.33
CA MET A 1 8.28 -8.86 -34.70
C MET A 1 6.93 -9.56 -34.74
N ASN A 2 6.06 -9.26 -33.78
CA ASN A 2 4.63 -9.53 -33.84
C ASN A 2 3.95 -8.51 -32.91
N ASN A 3 3.90 -7.24 -33.33
CA ASN A 3 3.05 -6.26 -32.68
C ASN A 3 1.62 -6.49 -33.20
N SER A 4 0.95 -7.48 -32.62
CA SER A 4 -0.51 -7.55 -32.66
C SER A 4 -1.03 -6.38 -31.84
N THR A 5 -1.52 -5.35 -32.52
CA THR A 5 -2.25 -4.25 -31.88
C THR A 5 -3.54 -4.84 -31.31
N LEU A 6 -3.57 -5.08 -30.00
CA LEU A 6 -4.80 -5.46 -29.29
C LEU A 6 -5.85 -4.36 -29.47
N SER A 7 -7.13 -4.74 -29.56
CA SER A 7 -8.23 -3.77 -29.46
C SER A 7 -8.12 -3.02 -28.13
N SER A 8 -8.73 -1.84 -28.00
CA SER A 8 -8.74 -1.08 -26.73
C SER A 8 -9.25 -1.92 -25.55
N GLU A 9 -10.26 -2.75 -25.78
CA GLU A 9 -10.78 -3.72 -24.80
C GLU A 9 -9.80 -4.87 -24.52
N GLY A 10 -9.17 -5.42 -25.56
CA GLY A 10 -8.15 -6.46 -25.41
C GLY A 10 -6.91 -5.99 -24.65
N ASN A 11 -6.50 -4.73 -24.87
CA ASN A 11 -5.39 -4.10 -24.17
C ASN A 11 -5.73 -3.91 -22.68
N PHE A 12 -6.90 -3.37 -22.36
CA PHE A 12 -7.29 -3.17 -20.96
C PHE A 12 -7.41 -4.49 -20.18
N ARG A 13 -7.97 -5.54 -20.80
CA ARG A 13 -8.02 -6.87 -20.20
C ARG A 13 -6.62 -7.43 -19.90
N HIS A 14 -5.69 -7.28 -20.84
CA HIS A 14 -4.31 -7.70 -20.64
C HIS A 14 -3.66 -6.96 -19.48
N LEU A 15 -3.78 -5.63 -19.44
CA LEU A 15 -3.24 -4.80 -18.37
C LEU A 15 -3.80 -5.14 -16.98
N ILE A 16 -5.09 -5.49 -16.87
CA ILE A 16 -5.68 -5.95 -15.60
C ILE A 16 -5.02 -7.25 -15.13
N ASN A 17 -4.85 -8.24 -16.02
CA ASN A 17 -4.23 -9.52 -15.67
C ASN A 17 -2.76 -9.33 -15.23
N GLU A 18 -2.00 -8.53 -15.99
CA GLU A 18 -0.62 -8.18 -15.63
C GLU A 18 -0.55 -7.52 -14.25
N ARG A 19 -1.45 -6.57 -13.99
CA ARG A 19 -1.51 -5.89 -12.70
C ARG A 19 -1.84 -6.86 -11.56
N ILE A 20 -2.82 -7.75 -11.73
CA ILE A 20 -3.17 -8.76 -10.73
C ILE A 20 -1.97 -9.67 -10.44
N ALA A 21 -1.25 -10.07 -11.48
CA ALA A 21 -0.13 -10.99 -11.38
C ALA A 21 1.10 -10.37 -10.72
N HIS A 22 1.41 -9.10 -10.98
CA HIS A 22 2.73 -8.55 -10.67
C HIS A 22 2.71 -7.36 -9.71
N PHE A 23 1.74 -6.45 -9.82
CA PHE A 23 1.80 -5.19 -9.09
C PHE A 23 1.68 -5.39 -7.57
N TRP A 24 2.58 -4.76 -6.83
CA TRP A 24 2.56 -4.66 -5.37
C TRP A 24 2.47 -3.23 -4.89
N GLY A 25 3.10 -2.27 -5.56
CA GLY A 25 3.03 -0.87 -5.15
C GLY A 25 4.27 -0.08 -5.54
N TYR A 26 4.79 0.70 -4.60
CA TYR A 26 5.86 1.66 -4.84
C TYR A 26 6.99 1.55 -3.81
N GLY A 27 8.17 2.10 -4.13
CA GLY A 27 9.31 2.19 -3.21
C GLY A 27 10.31 1.04 -3.36
N GLU A 28 10.89 0.60 -2.24
CA GLU A 28 12.01 -0.35 -2.21
C GLU A 28 11.70 -1.59 -1.37
N LEU A 29 11.68 -2.78 -1.98
CA LEU A 29 11.40 -4.04 -1.27
C LEU A 29 12.53 -4.39 -0.29
N ASP A 30 13.78 -4.05 -0.57
CA ASP A 30 14.90 -4.33 0.35
C ASP A 30 15.00 -3.32 1.52
N SER A 31 13.99 -2.46 1.69
CA SER A 31 13.92 -1.49 2.78
C SER A 31 13.51 -2.10 4.14
N ASP A 32 13.87 -1.42 5.22
CA ASP A 32 13.57 -1.85 6.59
C ASP A 32 12.08 -1.72 6.97
N VAL A 33 11.33 -0.84 6.31
CA VAL A 33 9.95 -0.49 6.68
C VAL A 33 9.00 -0.68 5.50
N TRP A 34 8.04 -1.57 5.64
CA TRP A 34 6.97 -1.74 4.66
C TRP A 34 5.65 -1.22 5.21
N PHE A 35 4.92 -0.47 4.40
CA PHE A 35 3.50 -0.19 4.62
C PHE A 35 2.67 -1.04 3.68
N VAL A 36 1.60 -1.64 4.19
CA VAL A 36 0.69 -2.47 3.38
C VAL A 36 -0.74 -2.01 3.55
N GLY A 37 -1.31 -1.48 2.48
CA GLY A 37 -2.70 -1.08 2.38
C GLY A 37 -3.60 -2.17 1.80
N MET A 38 -4.89 -1.87 1.75
CA MET A 38 -5.88 -2.75 1.13
C MET A 38 -5.81 -2.69 -0.40
N GLU A 39 -5.90 -1.49 -0.96
CA GLU A 39 -5.85 -1.16 -2.39
C GLU A 39 -5.67 0.36 -2.57
N GLU A 40 -5.18 0.77 -3.74
CA GLU A 40 -5.10 2.19 -4.10
C GLU A 40 -6.48 2.83 -4.34
N GLY A 41 -6.56 4.12 -4.07
CA GLY A 41 -7.69 4.95 -4.48
C GLY A 41 -7.62 5.36 -5.95
N CYS A 42 -8.77 5.32 -6.65
CA CYS A 42 -8.94 5.95 -7.97
C CYS A 42 -10.34 6.53 -8.14
N ASP A 43 -10.54 7.43 -9.10
CA ASP A 43 -11.87 7.98 -9.40
C ASP A 43 -12.77 7.02 -10.22
N GLY A 44 -12.22 5.88 -10.66
CA GLY A 44 -12.91 4.89 -11.50
C GLY A 44 -12.84 5.17 -13.00
N SER A 45 -12.11 6.20 -13.43
CA SER A 45 -11.96 6.55 -14.85
C SER A 45 -11.14 5.51 -15.59
N ILE A 46 -11.77 4.75 -16.49
CA ILE A 46 -11.10 3.70 -17.30
C ILE A 46 -9.89 4.25 -18.08
N PRO A 47 -9.95 5.41 -18.77
CA PRO A 47 -8.76 5.96 -19.44
C PRO A 47 -7.60 6.26 -18.50
N LYS A 48 -7.87 6.70 -17.25
CA LYS A 48 -6.82 6.93 -16.25
C LYS A 48 -6.25 5.61 -15.73
N LEU A 49 -7.10 4.61 -15.51
CA LEU A 49 -6.67 3.27 -15.11
C LEU A 49 -5.77 2.62 -16.15
N ILE A 50 -6.10 2.73 -17.44
CA ILE A 50 -5.24 2.23 -18.53
C ILE A 50 -3.85 2.85 -18.43
N LYS A 51 -3.75 4.19 -18.37
CA LYS A 51 -2.46 4.89 -18.26
C LYS A 51 -1.68 4.46 -17.02
N ARG A 52 -2.35 4.34 -15.87
CA ARG A 52 -1.72 3.88 -14.63
C ARG A 52 -1.19 2.45 -14.76
N PHE A 53 -1.97 1.55 -15.37
CA PHE A 53 -1.57 0.15 -15.50
C PHE A 53 -0.43 -0.01 -16.51
N GLU A 54 -0.41 0.79 -17.59
CA GLU A 54 0.72 0.87 -18.52
C GLU A 54 1.99 1.34 -17.80
N ALA A 55 1.89 2.43 -17.03
CA ALA A 55 3.00 3.01 -16.26
C ALA A 55 3.58 2.06 -15.21
N THR A 56 2.76 1.12 -14.70
CA THR A 56 3.12 0.16 -13.66
C THR A 56 3.00 -1.28 -14.14
N SER A 57 3.40 -1.51 -15.40
CA SER A 57 3.47 -2.83 -16.03
C SER A 57 4.89 -3.41 -15.94
N ASN A 58 5.02 -4.73 -16.11
CA ASN A 58 6.31 -5.44 -16.18
C ASN A 58 7.21 -5.31 -14.93
N GLY A 59 6.60 -5.11 -13.75
CA GLY A 59 7.32 -4.96 -12.49
C GLY A 59 6.43 -5.20 -11.28
N GLU A 60 7.07 -5.33 -10.12
CA GLU A 60 6.40 -5.56 -8.84
C GLU A 60 6.23 -4.26 -8.04
N VAL A 61 7.30 -3.48 -7.95
CA VAL A 61 7.32 -2.16 -7.30
C VAL A 61 7.88 -1.09 -8.23
N PHE A 62 7.33 0.11 -8.10
CA PHE A 62 7.59 1.24 -9.00
C PHE A 62 8.05 2.47 -8.21
N ASP A 63 8.69 3.42 -8.88
CA ASP A 63 8.90 4.75 -8.33
C ASP A 63 7.58 5.53 -8.44
N ILE A 64 7.06 6.02 -7.31
CA ILE A 64 5.77 6.70 -7.26
C ILE A 64 5.71 7.98 -8.09
N CYS A 65 6.85 8.50 -8.55
CA CYS A 65 6.91 9.74 -9.31
C CYS A 65 7.56 9.55 -10.66
N ASP A 66 8.68 8.83 -10.75
CA ASP A 66 9.40 8.68 -12.02
C ASP A 66 8.62 7.75 -12.97
N ASP A 67 8.09 6.64 -12.46
CA ASP A 67 7.29 5.71 -13.27
C ASP A 67 5.87 6.27 -13.50
N MET A 68 5.32 7.03 -12.54
CA MET A 68 3.98 7.63 -12.61
C MET A 68 3.94 9.06 -13.17
N GLY A 69 5.07 9.58 -13.71
CA GLY A 69 5.20 10.97 -14.14
C GLY A 69 4.19 11.43 -15.20
N GLY A 70 3.58 10.48 -15.94
CA GLY A 70 2.52 10.74 -16.91
C GLY A 70 1.10 10.92 -16.33
N ASP A 71 0.89 10.64 -15.05
CA ASP A 71 -0.39 10.80 -14.34
C ASP A 71 -0.41 12.14 -13.60
N ALA A 72 -0.88 13.20 -14.26
CA ALA A 72 -0.89 14.56 -13.71
C ALA A 72 -1.66 14.67 -12.37
N ASP A 73 -2.73 13.90 -12.19
CA ASP A 73 -3.50 13.91 -10.94
C ASP A 73 -2.71 13.26 -9.79
N HIS A 74 -1.90 12.25 -10.11
CA HIS A 74 -0.98 11.63 -9.18
C HIS A 74 0.17 12.60 -8.82
N MET A 75 0.79 13.20 -9.84
CA MET A 75 1.93 14.09 -9.66
C MET A 75 1.61 15.38 -8.90
N ALA A 76 0.35 15.81 -8.89
CA ALA A 76 -0.09 16.98 -8.11
C ALA A 76 0.18 16.87 -6.59
N TRP A 77 0.43 15.66 -6.06
CA TRP A 77 0.82 15.44 -4.65
C TRP A 77 2.32 15.55 -4.41
N PHE A 78 3.13 15.59 -5.45
CA PHE A 78 4.59 15.50 -5.39
C PHE A 78 5.30 16.69 -6.03
N THR A 79 4.56 17.77 -6.30
CA THR A 79 5.12 19.04 -6.77
C THR A 79 5.38 20.01 -5.63
N ASP A 80 6.23 21.00 -5.85
CA ASP A 80 6.45 22.08 -4.89
C ASP A 80 5.14 22.78 -4.50
N GLY A 81 5.00 23.10 -3.21
CA GLY A 81 3.77 23.66 -2.64
C GLY A 81 2.57 22.69 -2.55
N ALA A 82 2.73 21.41 -2.88
CA ALA A 82 1.63 20.43 -2.79
C ALA A 82 1.07 20.31 -1.36
N PRO A 83 -0.25 20.12 -1.21
CA PRO A 83 -0.82 19.74 0.09
C PRO A 83 -0.36 18.34 0.51
N THR A 84 -0.32 18.09 1.82
CA THR A 84 -0.07 16.72 2.31
C THR A 84 -1.28 15.83 2.07
N GLN A 85 -1.05 14.68 1.43
CA GLN A 85 -2.07 13.70 1.11
C GLN A 85 -2.47 12.97 2.39
N ALA A 86 -3.78 12.87 2.65
CA ALA A 86 -4.28 12.49 3.97
C ALA A 86 -3.88 11.07 4.39
N THR A 87 -3.78 10.13 3.44
CA THR A 87 -3.30 8.78 3.70
C THR A 87 -1.81 8.77 4.00
N TYR A 88 -1.02 9.43 3.15
CA TYR A 88 0.44 9.46 3.25
C TYR A 88 0.91 10.19 4.51
N ARG A 89 0.17 11.20 4.97
CA ARG A 89 0.52 12.01 6.14
C ARG A 89 0.86 11.16 7.36
N LYS A 90 0.11 10.09 7.64
CA LYS A 90 0.34 9.24 8.82
C LYS A 90 1.41 8.18 8.60
N LEU A 91 1.57 7.69 7.37
CA LEU A 91 2.66 6.78 7.03
C LEU A 91 4.01 7.50 7.13
N ILE A 92 4.10 8.71 6.55
CA ILE A 92 5.26 9.60 6.66
C ILE A 92 5.50 9.99 8.12
N TYR A 93 4.44 10.27 8.90
CA TYR A 93 4.61 10.55 10.33
C TYR A 93 5.37 9.42 11.05
N LEU A 94 4.98 8.16 10.81
CA LEU A 94 5.65 7.01 11.41
C LEU A 94 7.10 6.88 10.94
N LEU A 95 7.37 6.99 9.64
CA LEU A 95 8.74 6.94 9.10
C LEU A 95 9.65 7.98 9.76
N ARG A 96 9.20 9.25 9.76
CA ARG A 96 9.99 10.35 10.34
C ARG A 96 10.19 10.18 11.84
N TYR A 97 9.18 9.66 12.54
CA TYR A 97 9.32 9.35 13.96
C TYR A 97 10.36 8.25 14.20
N PHE A 98 10.33 7.16 13.43
CA PHE A 98 11.32 6.08 13.55
C PHE A 98 12.75 6.57 13.32
N GLN A 99 12.93 7.51 12.40
CA GLN A 99 14.24 8.07 12.05
C GLN A 99 14.78 9.07 13.06
N THR A 100 13.90 9.89 13.64
CA THR A 100 14.32 11.06 14.42
C THR A 100 13.98 10.96 15.91
N SER A 101 13.12 10.01 16.29
CA SER A 101 12.48 9.92 17.62
C SER A 101 11.80 11.22 18.05
N LYS A 102 11.30 12.00 17.08
CA LYS A 102 10.61 13.28 17.27
C LYS A 102 9.34 13.32 16.43
N GLU A 103 8.33 14.02 16.92
CA GLU A 103 7.10 14.25 16.17
C GLU A 103 7.39 15.18 14.99
N PRO A 104 7.19 14.76 13.74
CA PRO A 104 7.41 15.62 12.58
C PRO A 104 6.33 16.70 12.51
N SER A 105 6.74 17.89 12.06
CA SER A 105 5.81 18.96 11.71
C SER A 105 5.07 18.63 10.39
N LEU A 106 4.05 19.42 10.09
CA LEU A 106 3.34 19.28 8.80
C LEU A 106 4.24 19.62 7.61
N GLU A 107 5.22 20.53 7.81
CA GLU A 107 6.19 20.88 6.78
C GLU A 107 7.18 19.74 6.54
N ASP A 108 7.70 19.13 7.60
CA ASP A 108 8.58 17.95 7.49
C ASP A 108 7.89 16.82 6.71
N ILE A 109 6.59 16.61 6.95
CA ILE A 109 5.80 15.62 6.22
C ILE A 109 5.64 16.00 4.75
N ARG A 110 5.40 17.27 4.43
CA ARG A 110 5.23 17.74 3.05
C ARG A 110 6.53 17.61 2.26
N GLU A 111 7.63 18.10 2.81
CA GLU A 111 8.94 18.02 2.20
C GLU A 111 9.31 16.55 1.92
N TYR A 112 9.06 15.67 2.89
CA TYR A 112 9.30 14.25 2.72
C TYR A 112 8.36 13.61 1.68
N GLN A 113 7.08 13.99 1.66
CA GLN A 113 6.14 13.53 0.63
C GLN A 113 6.66 13.82 -0.78
N ILE A 114 7.06 15.06 -1.03
CA ILE A 114 7.52 15.54 -2.34
C ILE A 114 8.82 14.85 -2.78
N ASN A 115 9.78 14.77 -1.87
CA ASN A 115 11.15 14.42 -2.23
C ASN A 115 11.50 12.94 -2.04
N HIS A 116 10.79 12.21 -1.18
CA HIS A 116 11.25 10.91 -0.69
C HIS A 116 10.18 9.82 -0.69
N PHE A 117 8.93 10.17 -0.40
CA PHE A 117 7.87 9.17 -0.21
C PHE A 117 7.63 8.36 -1.49
N GLY A 118 7.60 7.02 -1.37
CA GLY A 118 7.35 6.08 -2.49
C GLY A 118 8.44 6.03 -3.57
N ARG A 119 9.61 6.62 -3.35
CA ARG A 119 10.73 6.59 -4.29
C ARG A 119 11.51 5.28 -4.23
N LYS A 120 12.09 4.84 -5.34
CA LYS A 120 13.05 3.72 -5.38
C LYS A 120 14.33 4.05 -4.60
N ASN A 121 15.04 3.03 -4.12
CA ASN A 121 16.27 3.17 -3.33
C ASN A 121 16.12 4.04 -2.07
N ASN A 122 14.94 4.01 -1.45
CA ASN A 122 14.64 4.79 -0.25
C ASN A 122 14.34 3.87 0.95
N ASP A 123 13.97 4.48 2.08
CA ASP A 123 13.85 3.82 3.38
C ASP A 123 12.57 2.98 3.59
N HIS A 124 11.70 2.86 2.58
CA HIS A 124 10.43 2.13 2.70
C HIS A 124 9.85 1.57 1.40
N ALA A 125 8.91 0.64 1.56
CA ALA A 125 7.97 0.20 0.53
C ALA A 125 6.53 0.61 0.88
N LEU A 126 5.74 0.95 -0.14
CA LEU A 126 4.31 1.21 -0.08
C LEU A 126 3.58 0.16 -0.91
N LEU A 127 3.07 -0.87 -0.26
CA LEU A 127 2.45 -2.01 -0.91
C LEU A 127 0.93 -2.01 -0.73
N GLU A 128 0.24 -2.69 -1.63
CA GLU A 128 -1.20 -2.89 -1.60
C GLU A 128 -1.51 -4.39 -1.74
N LEU A 129 -2.30 -4.93 -0.80
CA LEU A 129 -2.66 -6.34 -0.83
C LEU A 129 -3.44 -6.67 -2.11
N MET A 130 -4.42 -5.83 -2.44
CA MET A 130 -5.25 -5.97 -3.63
C MET A 130 -4.79 -4.98 -4.71
N PRO A 131 -4.37 -5.47 -5.89
CA PRO A 131 -3.68 -4.64 -6.88
C PRO A 131 -4.60 -3.74 -7.72
N LEU A 132 -5.90 -4.04 -7.81
CA LEU A 132 -6.85 -3.23 -8.57
C LEU A 132 -7.38 -2.06 -7.72
N PRO A 133 -7.15 -0.80 -8.15
CA PRO A 133 -7.65 0.37 -7.43
C PRO A 133 -9.17 0.47 -7.48
N ALA A 134 -9.76 1.07 -6.47
CA ALA A 134 -11.18 1.40 -6.45
C ALA A 134 -11.44 2.76 -5.80
N ARG A 135 -12.56 3.38 -6.13
CA ARG A 135 -12.98 4.64 -5.49
C ARG A 135 -13.40 4.44 -4.05
N SER A 136 -14.10 3.34 -3.79
CA SER A 136 -14.59 2.97 -2.48
C SER A 136 -14.88 1.46 -2.43
N LEU A 137 -15.30 0.98 -1.27
CA LEU A 137 -15.74 -0.40 -1.08
C LEU A 137 -17.16 -0.66 -1.62
N HIS A 138 -17.87 0.37 -2.10
CA HIS A 138 -19.24 0.21 -2.61
C HIS A 138 -19.27 -0.49 -3.96
N ALA A 139 -20.20 -1.44 -4.12
CA ALA A 139 -20.33 -2.24 -5.35
C ALA A 139 -20.51 -1.40 -6.63
N LYS A 140 -21.16 -0.24 -6.54
CA LYS A 140 -21.36 0.68 -7.68
C LYS A 140 -20.06 1.29 -8.22
N ASP A 141 -19.01 1.32 -7.42
CA ASP A 141 -17.70 1.88 -7.78
C ASP A 141 -16.77 0.80 -8.37
N TRP A 142 -17.25 -0.44 -8.51
CA TRP A 142 -16.50 -1.55 -9.07
C TRP A 142 -16.56 -1.56 -10.60
N VAL A 143 -15.59 -0.92 -11.24
CA VAL A 143 -15.58 -0.68 -12.70
C VAL A 143 -15.10 -1.87 -13.54
N TYR A 144 -14.65 -2.96 -12.91
CA TYR A 144 -14.05 -4.12 -13.60
C TYR A 144 -15.06 -5.21 -13.99
N ALA A 145 -16.34 -5.03 -13.64
CA ALA A 145 -17.40 -6.03 -13.88
C ALA A 145 -17.55 -6.45 -15.35
N SER A 146 -17.34 -5.52 -16.28
CA SER A 146 -17.44 -5.74 -17.72
C SER A 146 -16.15 -6.23 -18.39
N SER A 147 -15.07 -6.45 -17.64
CA SER A 147 -13.77 -6.86 -18.20
C SER A 147 -13.77 -8.26 -18.83
N GLY A 148 -14.76 -9.10 -18.51
CA GLY A 148 -14.81 -10.50 -18.92
C GLY A 148 -13.73 -11.38 -18.27
N ILE A 149 -13.04 -10.87 -17.25
CA ILE A 149 -12.05 -11.61 -16.46
C ILE A 149 -12.77 -12.33 -15.32
N GLU A 150 -12.42 -13.60 -15.13
CA GLU A 150 -12.98 -14.43 -14.06
C GLU A 150 -12.75 -13.79 -12.68
N GLY A 151 -13.74 -13.88 -11.81
CA GLY A 151 -13.68 -13.27 -10.47
C GLY A 151 -13.83 -11.75 -10.43
N LEU A 152 -13.82 -11.02 -11.56
CA LEU A 152 -13.98 -9.56 -11.55
C LEU A 152 -15.43 -9.09 -11.74
N SER A 153 -16.41 -10.00 -11.79
CA SER A 153 -17.83 -9.64 -11.94
C SER A 153 -18.37 -8.79 -10.78
N SER A 154 -17.75 -8.88 -9.60
CA SER A 154 -18.01 -8.00 -8.47
C SER A 154 -16.79 -7.92 -7.55
N ARG A 155 -16.72 -6.86 -6.73
CA ARG A 155 -15.69 -6.72 -5.68
C ARG A 155 -15.62 -7.95 -4.76
N ARG A 156 -16.78 -8.52 -4.41
CA ARG A 156 -16.85 -9.69 -3.52
C ARG A 156 -16.18 -10.91 -4.14
N GLU A 157 -16.50 -11.20 -5.40
CA GLU A 157 -15.87 -12.33 -6.11
C GLU A 157 -14.37 -12.08 -6.31
N TYR A 158 -13.96 -10.83 -6.56
CA TYR A 158 -12.55 -10.46 -6.69
C TYR A 158 -11.77 -10.76 -5.40
N LEU A 159 -12.28 -10.31 -4.26
CA LEU A 159 -11.65 -10.59 -2.97
C LEU A 159 -11.64 -12.10 -2.67
N LYS A 160 -12.75 -12.80 -2.94
CA LYS A 160 -12.82 -14.25 -2.73
C LYS A 160 -11.82 -15.03 -3.58
N MET A 161 -11.64 -14.63 -4.84
CA MET A 161 -10.80 -15.34 -5.79
C MET A 161 -9.31 -15.03 -5.61
N TYR A 162 -8.96 -13.75 -5.47
CA TYR A 162 -7.56 -13.33 -5.58
C TYR A 162 -6.89 -13.06 -4.23
N LYS A 163 -7.65 -12.68 -3.18
CA LYS A 163 -7.05 -12.31 -1.88
C LYS A 163 -6.25 -13.45 -1.21
N PRO A 164 -6.72 -14.72 -1.18
CA PRO A 164 -5.96 -15.79 -0.52
C PRO A 164 -4.55 -15.99 -1.11
N GLU A 165 -4.44 -16.00 -2.44
CA GLU A 165 -3.14 -16.12 -3.10
C GLU A 165 -2.28 -14.87 -2.90
N ARG A 166 -2.88 -13.67 -2.87
CA ARG A 166 -2.16 -12.43 -2.56
C ARG A 166 -1.60 -12.43 -1.13
N ILE A 167 -2.36 -12.88 -0.13
CA ILE A 167 -1.88 -13.02 1.25
C ILE A 167 -0.67 -13.97 1.31
N LYS A 168 -0.79 -15.14 0.66
CA LYS A 168 0.30 -16.12 0.58
C LYS A 168 1.56 -15.52 -0.06
N ARG A 169 1.42 -14.85 -1.20
CA ARG A 169 2.56 -14.22 -1.89
C ARG A 169 3.16 -13.04 -1.11
N LEU A 170 2.35 -12.27 -0.39
CA LEU A 170 2.85 -11.22 0.51
C LEU A 170 3.71 -11.83 1.62
N ARG A 171 3.27 -12.94 2.21
CA ARG A 171 4.06 -13.68 3.20
C ARG A 171 5.38 -14.18 2.61
N GLU A 172 5.38 -14.71 1.40
CA GLU A 172 6.60 -15.12 0.67
C GLU A 172 7.54 -13.92 0.43
N LEU A 173 7.00 -12.76 0.04
CA LEU A 173 7.78 -11.53 -0.12
C LEU A 173 8.43 -11.09 1.19
N ILE A 174 7.68 -11.09 2.30
CA ILE A 174 8.21 -10.73 3.62
C ILE A 174 9.33 -11.71 4.03
N GLN A 175 9.16 -13.01 3.80
CA GLN A 175 10.18 -14.01 4.10
C GLN A 175 11.45 -13.86 3.25
N LYS A 176 11.29 -13.43 1.99
CA LYS A 176 12.39 -13.19 1.05
C LYS A 176 13.20 -11.94 1.42
N HIS A 177 12.52 -10.82 1.62
CA HIS A 177 13.15 -9.50 1.81
C HIS A 177 13.45 -9.16 3.28
N LYS A 178 12.77 -9.83 4.22
CA LYS A 178 12.97 -9.70 5.67
C LYS A 178 12.99 -8.24 6.17
N PRO A 179 11.96 -7.42 5.86
CA PRO A 179 11.87 -6.07 6.40
C PRO A 179 11.85 -6.12 7.94
N LYS A 180 12.44 -5.12 8.60
CA LYS A 180 12.43 -5.04 10.07
C LYS A 180 11.01 -4.80 10.60
N VAL A 181 10.20 -4.04 9.86
CA VAL A 181 8.82 -3.72 10.22
C VAL A 181 7.88 -3.81 9.03
N VAL A 182 6.75 -4.48 9.20
CA VAL A 182 5.61 -4.48 8.27
C VAL A 182 4.42 -3.84 8.97
N ILE A 183 3.92 -2.73 8.43
CA ILE A 183 2.82 -1.94 8.98
C ILE A 183 1.61 -2.04 8.05
N CYS A 184 0.67 -2.90 8.40
CA CYS A 184 -0.60 -3.02 7.72
C CYS A 184 -1.58 -1.95 8.23
N TYR A 185 -2.18 -1.16 7.34
CA TYR A 185 -3.14 -0.12 7.72
C TYR A 185 -4.54 -0.45 7.22
N SER A 186 -5.50 -0.39 8.14
CA SER A 186 -6.93 -0.76 8.05
C SER A 186 -7.27 -1.95 8.94
N MET A 187 -8.00 -1.66 10.03
CA MET A 187 -8.50 -2.66 10.98
C MET A 187 -9.55 -3.60 10.37
N VAL A 188 -10.16 -3.24 9.23
CA VAL A 188 -11.15 -4.09 8.56
C VAL A 188 -10.53 -5.37 8.01
N TYR A 189 -9.22 -5.35 7.73
CA TYR A 189 -8.47 -6.49 7.20
C TYR A 189 -7.67 -7.20 8.31
N LEU A 190 -7.99 -7.00 9.59
CA LEU A 190 -7.22 -7.58 10.70
C LEU A 190 -7.05 -9.09 10.60
N GLU A 191 -8.11 -9.83 10.23
CA GLU A 191 -8.00 -11.28 10.06
C GLU A 191 -7.12 -11.65 8.86
N ASP A 192 -7.19 -10.90 7.76
CA ASP A 192 -6.30 -11.11 6.61
C ASP A 192 -4.83 -10.82 6.97
N TRP A 193 -4.58 -9.78 7.78
CA TRP A 193 -3.23 -9.43 8.25
C TRP A 193 -2.66 -10.46 9.22
N ARG A 194 -3.50 -11.21 9.93
CA ARG A 194 -3.03 -12.32 10.78
C ARG A 194 -2.51 -13.49 9.95
N GLU A 195 -2.89 -13.61 8.69
CA GLU A 195 -2.47 -14.72 7.83
C GLU A 195 -1.08 -14.50 7.19
N ILE A 196 -0.51 -13.28 7.25
CA ILE A 196 0.80 -12.97 6.64
C ILE A 196 1.99 -13.46 7.46
N THR A 197 1.77 -13.96 8.68
CA THR A 197 2.78 -14.51 9.58
C THR A 197 2.15 -15.56 10.51
N ASP A 198 2.95 -16.48 11.04
CA ASP A 198 2.50 -17.41 12.09
C ASP A 198 2.61 -16.80 13.50
N ALA A 199 3.25 -15.63 13.61
CA ALA A 199 3.42 -14.96 14.89
C ALA A 199 2.06 -14.46 15.43
N PRO A 200 1.74 -14.73 16.71
CA PRO A 200 0.47 -14.32 17.28
C PRO A 200 0.40 -12.80 17.44
N PHE A 201 -0.70 -12.20 16.97
CA PHE A 201 -0.96 -10.78 17.17
C PHE A 201 -1.54 -10.51 18.56
N HIS A 202 -0.95 -9.55 19.26
CA HIS A 202 -1.41 -9.05 20.54
C HIS A 202 -1.87 -7.60 20.41
N GLU A 203 -3.06 -7.32 20.94
CA GLU A 203 -3.57 -5.95 21.04
C GLU A 203 -2.71 -5.17 22.06
N THR A 204 -1.91 -4.22 21.56
CA THR A 204 -0.97 -3.43 22.35
C THR A 204 -1.55 -2.07 22.72
N ILE A 205 -2.39 -1.50 21.85
CA ILE A 205 -3.20 -0.32 22.15
C ILE A 205 -4.65 -0.67 21.77
N PRO A 206 -5.61 -0.63 22.71
CA PRO A 206 -6.99 -1.02 22.46
C PRO A 206 -7.58 -0.38 21.20
N LYS A 207 -8.00 -1.22 20.25
CA LYS A 207 -8.58 -0.90 18.95
C LYS A 207 -7.70 -0.04 18.03
N LYS A 208 -6.42 0.12 18.35
CA LYS A 208 -5.50 1.05 17.67
C LYS A 208 -4.15 0.44 17.30
N LEU A 209 -3.74 -0.65 17.94
CA LEU A 209 -2.49 -1.31 17.57
C LEU A 209 -2.53 -2.78 17.94
N TYR A 210 -2.31 -3.63 16.95
CA TYR A 210 -1.96 -5.03 17.14
C TYR A 210 -0.51 -5.23 16.72
N VAL A 211 0.27 -5.96 17.52
CA VAL A 211 1.66 -6.27 17.22
C VAL A 211 1.85 -7.77 17.25
N ALA A 212 2.52 -8.31 16.23
CA ALA A 212 3.14 -9.62 16.26
C ALA A 212 4.63 -9.47 15.97
N LYS A 213 5.42 -10.46 16.35
CA LYS A 213 6.86 -10.47 16.08
C LYS A 213 7.33 -11.89 15.86
N ASP A 214 8.12 -12.09 14.81
CA ASP A 214 8.95 -13.28 14.64
C ASP A 214 10.45 -12.93 14.79
N ASP A 215 11.32 -13.86 14.43
CA ASP A 215 12.77 -13.73 14.59
C ASP A 215 13.38 -12.55 13.80
N HIS A 216 12.67 -12.02 12.81
CA HIS A 216 13.21 -11.02 11.88
C HIS A 216 12.35 -9.75 11.77
N THR A 217 11.04 -9.90 11.85
CA THR A 217 10.09 -8.86 11.46
C THR A 217 9.11 -8.57 12.60
N VAL A 218 8.92 -7.28 12.86
CA VAL A 218 7.79 -6.78 13.65
C VAL A 218 6.63 -6.50 12.72
N TYR A 219 5.48 -7.07 13.01
CA TYR A 219 4.24 -6.83 12.28
C TYR A 219 3.34 -5.93 13.12
N ALA A 220 2.82 -4.86 12.52
CA ALA A 220 1.91 -3.94 13.18
C ALA A 220 0.64 -3.76 12.34
N VAL A 221 -0.53 -3.87 12.97
CA VAL A 221 -1.80 -3.46 12.37
C VAL A 221 -2.28 -2.17 13.02
N VAL A 222 -2.43 -1.13 12.21
CA VAL A 222 -2.82 0.22 12.65
C VAL A 222 -4.12 0.66 11.96
N PRO A 223 -4.82 1.68 12.49
CA PRO A 223 -5.98 2.25 11.82
C PRO A 223 -5.58 2.82 10.46
N HIS A 224 -6.54 2.87 9.54
CA HIS A 224 -6.33 3.62 8.31
C HIS A 224 -6.01 5.08 8.65
N SER A 225 -5.10 5.72 7.90
CA SER A 225 -4.62 7.09 8.16
C SER A 225 -5.72 8.15 8.28
N VAL A 226 -6.84 7.93 7.59
CA VAL A 226 -8.04 8.81 7.63
C VAL A 226 -9.16 8.29 8.53
N ALA A 227 -8.92 7.27 9.35
CA ALA A 227 -9.90 6.77 10.29
C ALA A 227 -10.25 7.85 11.33
N HIS A 228 -11.54 7.98 11.63
CA HIS A 228 -12.01 8.89 12.66
C HIS A 228 -11.61 8.39 14.05
N GLY A 229 -11.37 9.32 14.99
CA GLY A 229 -11.11 8.99 16.40
C GLY A 229 -9.67 8.62 16.75
N VAL A 230 -8.71 8.85 15.84
CA VAL A 230 -7.27 8.63 16.10
C VAL A 230 -6.56 9.98 16.14
N SER A 231 -6.09 10.37 17.33
CA SER A 231 -5.38 11.63 17.57
C SER A 231 -3.90 11.56 17.20
N ASN A 232 -3.20 12.70 17.11
CA ASN A 232 -1.75 12.71 16.94
C ASN A 232 -1.02 12.02 18.10
N ASN A 233 -1.53 12.17 19.33
CA ASN A 233 -0.99 11.47 20.50
C ASN A 233 -1.17 9.94 20.41
N ASP A 234 -2.22 9.45 19.74
CA ASP A 234 -2.37 8.03 19.46
C ASP A 234 -1.31 7.56 18.45
N TRP A 235 -1.09 8.33 17.37
CA TRP A 235 -0.05 8.01 16.37
C TRP A 235 1.36 8.01 16.98
N LYS A 236 1.64 8.92 17.92
CA LYS A 236 2.88 8.91 18.69
C LYS A 236 3.05 7.63 19.49
N GLN A 237 2.04 7.25 20.27
CA GLN A 237 2.06 6.02 21.07
C GLN A 237 2.19 4.78 20.18
N ILE A 238 1.53 4.76 19.02
CA ILE A 238 1.69 3.71 18.01
C ILE A 238 3.17 3.63 17.58
N ALA A 239 3.78 4.76 17.21
CA ALA A 239 5.18 4.79 16.78
C ALA A 239 6.13 4.26 17.87
N GLU A 240 5.97 4.74 19.10
CA GLU A 240 6.77 4.33 20.25
C GLU A 240 6.63 2.84 20.53
N LYS A 241 5.42 2.28 20.46
CA LYS A 241 5.18 0.84 20.68
C LYS A 241 5.77 -0.03 19.58
N ILE A 242 5.74 0.41 18.33
CA ILE A 242 6.40 -0.29 17.22
C ILE A 242 7.93 -0.28 17.44
N MET A 243 8.52 0.85 17.82
CA MET A 243 9.95 0.96 18.12
C MET A 243 10.38 0.13 19.35
N GLU A 244 9.55 0.05 20.39
CA GLU A 244 9.78 -0.84 21.52
C GLU A 244 9.83 -2.32 21.07
N ALA A 245 8.96 -2.72 20.13
CA ALA A 245 8.91 -4.09 19.63
C ALA A 245 10.12 -4.43 18.74
N THR A 246 10.68 -3.47 18.00
CA THR A 246 11.87 -3.71 17.15
C THR A 246 13.15 -3.83 17.97
N THR A 247 13.24 -3.17 19.13
CA THR A 247 14.45 -3.14 19.96
C THR A 247 14.58 -4.31 20.95
N ARG A 248 13.47 -4.92 21.39
CA ARG A 248 13.49 -6.06 22.31
C ARG A 248 13.95 -7.33 21.59
N ARG A 249 15.13 -7.86 21.94
CA ARG A 249 15.58 -9.20 21.54
C ARG A 249 14.98 -10.25 22.46
#